data_AF-A0A0A9YA20-F1
#
_entry.id   AF-A0A0A9YA20-F1
#
_cell.length_a   1.000
_cell.length_b   1.000
_cell.length_c   1.000
_cell.angle_alpha   90.00
_cell.angle_beta   90.00
_cell.angle_gamma   90.00
#
_symmetry.space_group_name_H-M   'P 1'
#
loop_
_entity.id
_entity.type
_entity.pdbx_description
1 polymer ?
#
loop_
_entity_poly.entity_id
_entity_poly.type
_entity_poly.pdbx_seq_one_letter_code
_entity_poly.pdbx_strand_id
1 'polypeptide(L)'
;SKMEEQIQNNTSTLKQIIVGLNATHQDIHSKMQLLTSEFKSLWKHLTWVESIRKLESELASACQQLNKLQHGTEAASRGLLSPSILDYRTLRTALVQVQSALAETGRTLPFPPEDEYLYAYYQQVKTKAVASQDDLVFIVTIPITDSSTTFNLFKVHSIPVFDQGIGHWMQWTRLDSYFGISEDLQHFISLTEQQFGECSHFTPRICPVNVPIVSITSASCTKSLYYGQHEGCERQLTSNQT
;
A
#
# COMPACT_ATOMS: atom_id res chain seq x y z
N SER A 1 45.44 -79.46 55.47
CA SER A 1 44.07 -79.99 55.27
C SER A 1 43.56 -79.52 53.91
N LYS A 2 42.81 -80.35 53.15
CA LYS A 2 42.21 -79.98 51.84
C LYS A 2 41.38 -78.69 51.90
N MET A 3 40.93 -78.34 53.10
CA MET A 3 40.19 -77.13 53.45
C MET A 3 41.05 -75.84 53.40
N GLU A 4 42.32 -75.87 53.78
CA GLU A 4 43.21 -74.69 53.76
C GLU A 4 43.58 -74.28 52.32
N GLU A 5 43.79 -75.27 51.46
CA GLU A 5 44.08 -75.07 50.05
C GLU A 5 42.87 -74.48 49.30
N GLN A 6 41.65 -74.91 49.66
CA GLN A 6 40.40 -74.31 49.19
C GLN A 6 40.21 -72.87 49.68
N ILE A 7 40.54 -72.58 50.94
CA ILE A 7 40.47 -71.21 51.48
C ILE A 7 41.45 -70.29 50.74
N GLN A 8 42.67 -70.77 50.47
CA GLN A 8 43.68 -69.98 49.78
C GLN A 8 43.33 -69.76 48.30
N ASN A 9 42.79 -70.78 47.64
CA ASN A 9 42.30 -70.66 46.26
C ASN A 9 41.11 -69.68 46.17
N ASN A 10 40.12 -69.81 47.07
CA ASN A 10 38.98 -68.90 47.13
C ASN A 10 39.40 -67.45 47.42
N THR A 11 40.41 -67.25 48.28
CA THR A 11 40.96 -65.93 48.59
C THR A 11 41.70 -65.32 47.38
N SER A 12 42.41 -66.15 46.61
CA SER A 12 43.05 -65.74 45.36
C SER A 12 42.00 -65.32 44.31
N THR A 13 40.97 -66.14 44.11
CA THR A 13 39.86 -65.85 43.19
C THR A 13 39.11 -64.58 43.59
N LEU A 14 38.84 -64.39 44.90
CA LEU A 14 38.25 -63.15 45.42
C LEU A 14 39.11 -61.93 45.14
N LYS A 15 40.44 -62.02 45.33
CA LYS A 15 41.36 -60.94 44.99
C LYS A 15 41.33 -60.61 43.50
N GLN A 16 41.32 -61.63 42.63
CA GLN A 16 41.24 -61.42 41.19
C GLN A 16 39.92 -60.75 40.78
N ILE A 17 38.80 -61.15 41.39
CA ILE A 17 37.49 -60.53 41.17
C ILE A 17 37.49 -59.07 41.63
N ILE A 18 38.04 -58.76 42.81
CA ILE A 18 38.14 -57.38 43.32
C ILE A 18 39.00 -56.50 42.42
N VAL A 19 40.15 -57.01 41.97
CA VAL A 19 41.02 -56.30 41.03
C VAL A 19 40.31 -56.07 39.69
N GLY A 20 39.63 -57.09 39.17
CA GLY A 20 38.83 -56.99 37.95
C GLY A 20 37.69 -55.98 38.06
N LEU A 21 36.97 -55.96 39.19
CA LEU A 21 35.91 -54.99 39.50
C LEU A 21 36.43 -53.57 39.62
N ASN A 22 37.61 -53.37 40.23
CA ASN A 22 38.19 -52.04 40.33
C ASN A 22 38.67 -51.53 38.96
N ALA A 23 39.25 -52.42 38.13
CA ALA A 23 39.65 -52.08 36.77
C ALA A 23 38.45 -51.73 35.88
N THR A 24 37.34 -52.48 35.97
CA THR A 24 36.11 -52.15 35.24
C THR A 24 35.46 -50.87 35.76
N HIS A 25 35.49 -50.63 37.07
CA HIS A 25 35.02 -49.37 37.64
C HIS A 25 35.81 -48.16 37.13
N GLN A 26 37.14 -48.26 37.07
CA GLN A 26 38.01 -47.22 36.52
C GLN A 26 37.77 -47.02 35.01
N ASP A 27 37.61 -48.09 34.23
CA ASP A 27 37.29 -48.02 32.80
C ASP A 27 35.94 -47.32 32.55
N ILE A 28 34.89 -47.72 33.28
CA ILE A 28 33.56 -47.10 33.19
C ILE A 28 33.62 -45.62 33.57
N HIS A 29 34.32 -45.29 34.67
CA HIS A 29 34.48 -43.90 35.10
C HIS A 29 35.19 -43.05 34.03
N SER A 30 36.25 -43.57 33.42
CA SER A 30 36.98 -42.87 32.35
C SER A 30 36.11 -42.62 31.11
N LYS A 31 35.33 -43.63 30.69
CA LYS A 31 34.39 -43.52 29.56
C LYS A 31 33.27 -42.54 29.86
N MET A 32 32.75 -42.52 31.09
CA MET A 32 31.70 -41.60 31.50
C MET A 32 32.21 -40.15 31.53
N GLN A 33 33.46 -39.91 31.95
CA GLN A 33 34.08 -38.60 31.85
C GLN A 33 34.30 -38.14 30.40
N LEU A 34 34.77 -39.04 29.53
CA LEU A 34 34.92 -38.77 28.11
C LEU A 34 33.58 -38.36 27.49
N LEU A 35 32.54 -39.17 27.72
CA LEU A 35 31.20 -38.94 27.17
C LEU A 35 30.59 -37.62 27.69
N THR A 36 30.80 -37.29 28.96
CA THR A 36 30.40 -35.99 29.53
C THR A 36 31.11 -34.82 28.84
N SER A 37 32.41 -34.97 28.55
CA SER A 37 33.21 -33.94 27.88
C SER A 37 32.78 -33.73 26.42
N GLU A 38 32.50 -34.82 25.70
CA GLU A 38 31.98 -34.78 24.32
C GLU A 38 30.60 -34.14 24.29
N PHE A 39 29.72 -34.52 25.20
CA PHE A 39 28.38 -33.92 25.31
C PHE A 39 28.46 -32.42 25.59
N LYS A 40 29.36 -31.98 26.48
CA LYS A 40 29.59 -30.56 26.76
C LYS A 40 30.13 -29.82 25.53
N SER A 41 31.02 -30.44 24.75
CA SER A 41 31.55 -29.88 23.50
C SER A 41 30.45 -29.73 22.44
N LEU A 42 29.65 -30.78 22.24
CA LEU A 42 28.50 -30.76 21.33
C LEU A 42 27.49 -29.68 21.73
N TRP A 43 27.21 -29.54 23.02
CA TRP A 43 26.29 -28.51 23.52
C TRP A 43 26.80 -27.09 23.26
N LYS A 44 28.11 -26.85 23.43
CA LYS A 44 28.74 -25.59 23.04
C LYS A 44 28.64 -25.33 21.53
N HIS A 45 28.87 -26.36 20.71
CA HIS A 45 28.74 -26.22 19.26
C HIS A 45 27.31 -25.89 18.86
N LEU A 46 26.33 -26.57 19.44
CA LEU A 46 24.91 -26.36 19.13
C LEU A 46 24.45 -24.94 19.51
N THR A 47 24.86 -24.44 20.68
CA THR A 47 24.56 -23.05 21.09
C THR A 47 25.27 -22.00 20.25
N TRP A 48 26.50 -22.27 19.79
CA TRP A 48 27.23 -21.41 18.86
C TRP A 48 26.55 -21.33 17.48
N VAL A 49 26.16 -22.49 16.92
CA VAL A 49 25.41 -22.55 15.64
C VAL A 49 24.09 -21.79 15.75
N GLU A 50 23.36 -21.95 16.85
CA GLU A 50 22.10 -21.22 17.09
C GLU A 50 22.33 -19.71 17.14
N SER A 51 23.40 -19.27 17.81
CA SER A 51 23.77 -17.85 17.89
C SER A 51 24.11 -17.27 16.50
N ILE A 52 24.82 -18.03 15.67
CA ILE A 52 25.13 -17.63 14.29
C ILE A 52 23.86 -17.53 13.45
N ARG A 53 22.96 -18.51 13.52
CA ARG A 53 21.70 -18.46 12.79
C ARG A 53 20.85 -17.25 13.18
N LYS A 54 20.85 -16.92 14.47
CA LYS A 54 20.16 -15.72 14.94
C LYS A 54 20.77 -14.45 14.34
N LEU A 55 22.10 -14.32 14.35
CA LEU A 55 22.79 -13.19 13.72
C LEU A 55 22.53 -13.10 12.22
N GLU A 56 22.57 -14.23 11.51
CA GLU A 56 22.25 -14.29 10.08
C GLU A 56 20.83 -13.84 9.80
N SER A 57 19.86 -14.26 10.62
CA SER A 57 18.46 -13.85 10.52
C SER A 57 18.27 -12.34 10.79
N GLU A 58 18.92 -11.82 11.83
CA GLU A 58 18.90 -10.39 12.16
C GLU A 58 19.53 -9.54 11.05
N LEU A 59 20.66 -9.98 10.50
CA LEU A 59 21.32 -9.31 9.37
C LEU A 59 20.44 -9.35 8.12
N ALA A 60 19.84 -10.49 7.80
CA ALA A 60 18.92 -10.61 6.67
C ALA A 60 17.70 -9.70 6.82
N SER A 61 17.14 -9.62 8.03
CA SER A 61 16.04 -8.71 8.37
C SER A 61 16.45 -7.24 8.22
N ALA A 62 17.64 -6.86 8.69
CA ALA A 62 18.18 -5.51 8.54
C ALA A 62 18.37 -5.15 7.05
N CYS A 63 18.95 -6.05 6.26
CA CYS A 63 19.08 -5.87 4.81
C CYS A 63 17.71 -5.71 4.12
N GLN A 64 16.70 -6.49 4.53
CA GLN A 64 15.34 -6.36 4.01
C GLN A 64 14.72 -5.00 4.34
N GLN A 65 14.91 -4.50 5.57
CA GLN A 65 14.39 -3.20 5.99
C GLN A 65 15.08 -2.04 5.23
N LEU A 66 16.40 -2.13 5.04
CA LEU A 66 17.15 -1.16 4.24
C LEU A 66 16.65 -1.13 2.78
N ASN A 67 16.42 -2.29 2.17
CA ASN A 67 15.86 -2.35 0.82
C ASN A 67 14.46 -1.71 0.73
N LYS A 68 13.61 -1.94 1.74
CA LYS A 68 12.28 -1.29 1.80
C LYS A 68 12.40 0.23 1.90
N LEU A 69 13.29 0.73 2.75
CA LEU A 69 13.56 2.17 2.90
C LEU A 69 14.11 2.77 1.60
N GLN A 70 15.04 2.08 0.94
CA GLN A 70 15.59 2.51 -0.34
C GLN A 70 14.49 2.64 -1.40
N HIS A 71 13.73 1.56 -1.65
CA HIS A 71 12.64 1.58 -2.64
C HIS A 71 11.57 2.61 -2.31
N GLY A 72 11.26 2.78 -1.02
CA GLY A 72 10.35 3.79 -0.53
C GLY A 72 10.79 5.21 -0.79
N THR A 73 12.07 5.50 -0.51
CA THR A 73 12.67 6.81 -0.74
C THR A 73 12.78 7.12 -2.22
N GLU A 74 13.14 6.12 -3.04
CA GLU A 74 13.13 6.23 -4.50
C GLU A 74 11.73 6.55 -5.03
N ALA A 75 10.69 5.89 -4.54
CA ALA A 75 9.31 6.19 -4.93
C ALA A 75 8.89 7.61 -4.49
N ALA A 76 9.19 7.99 -3.24
CA ALA A 76 8.87 9.32 -2.72
C ALA A 76 9.62 10.44 -3.45
N SER A 77 10.84 10.18 -3.96
CA SER A 77 11.57 11.14 -4.80
C SER A 77 10.85 11.46 -6.11
N ARG A 78 10.00 10.52 -6.58
CA ARG A 78 9.12 10.68 -7.74
C ARG A 78 7.72 11.18 -7.37
N GLY A 79 7.48 11.50 -6.10
CA GLY A 79 6.18 11.92 -5.60
C GLY A 79 5.20 10.77 -5.34
N LEU A 80 5.63 9.51 -5.45
CA LEU A 80 4.76 8.33 -5.38
C LEU A 80 4.83 7.66 -4.01
N LEU A 81 3.71 7.08 -3.57
CA LEU A 81 3.68 6.23 -2.38
C LEU A 81 4.10 4.80 -2.74
N SER A 82 4.96 4.19 -1.93
CA SER A 82 5.36 2.79 -2.10
C SER A 82 4.76 1.89 -1.00
N PRO A 83 4.25 0.70 -1.36
CA PRO A 83 3.87 -0.33 -0.40
C PRO A 83 5.01 -0.79 0.53
N SER A 84 6.27 -0.48 0.18
CA SER A 84 7.44 -0.79 1.02
C SER A 84 7.54 0.10 2.26
N ILE A 85 6.97 1.31 2.23
CA ILE A 85 6.96 2.26 3.36
C ILE A 85 5.68 2.14 4.17
N LEU A 86 4.55 2.10 3.48
CA LEU A 86 3.24 1.97 4.08
C LEU A 86 2.57 0.80 3.40
N ASP A 87 2.34 -0.31 4.09
CA ASP A 87 1.68 -1.47 3.51
C ASP A 87 0.17 -1.26 3.40
N TYR A 88 -0.51 -2.10 2.61
CA TYR A 88 -1.95 -2.02 2.38
C TYR A 88 -2.81 -2.08 3.65
N ARG A 89 -2.45 -2.91 4.64
CA ARG A 89 -3.23 -3.05 5.88
C ARG A 89 -3.09 -1.82 6.76
N THR A 90 -1.86 -1.31 6.89
CA THR A 90 -1.57 -0.10 7.65
C THR A 90 -2.21 1.12 6.98
N LEU A 91 -2.11 1.23 5.66
CA LEU A 91 -2.79 2.28 4.89
C LEU A 91 -4.30 2.24 5.10
N ARG A 92 -4.95 1.07 4.95
CA ARG A 92 -6.39 0.93 5.17
C ARG A 92 -6.80 1.39 6.57
N THR A 93 -6.05 0.96 7.58
CA THR A 93 -6.33 1.32 8.98
C THR A 93 -6.25 2.83 9.17
N ALA A 94 -5.22 3.47 8.61
CA ALA A 94 -5.07 4.93 8.64
C ALA A 94 -6.20 5.64 7.88
N LEU A 95 -6.57 5.17 6.68
CA LEU A 95 -7.64 5.76 5.87
C LEU A 95 -9.00 5.66 6.57
N VAL A 96 -9.31 4.53 7.22
CA VAL A 96 -10.55 4.39 7.99
C VAL A 96 -10.60 5.41 9.13
N GLN A 97 -9.50 5.58 9.87
CA GLN A 97 -9.42 6.57 10.94
C GLN A 97 -9.58 8.00 10.41
N VAL A 98 -8.92 8.32 9.30
CA VAL A 98 -9.05 9.64 8.64
C VAL A 98 -10.50 9.86 8.18
N GLN A 99 -11.13 8.85 7.56
CA GLN A 99 -12.52 8.94 7.11
C GLN A 99 -13.50 9.18 8.26
N SER A 100 -13.28 8.55 9.42
CA SER A 100 -14.08 8.80 10.61
C SER A 100 -13.94 10.24 11.13
N ALA A 101 -12.72 10.79 11.15
CA ALA A 101 -12.50 12.17 11.55
C ALA A 101 -13.08 13.19 10.55
N LEU A 102 -13.01 12.89 9.25
CA LEU A 102 -13.57 13.76 8.21
C LEU A 102 -15.10 13.81 8.23
N ALA A 103 -15.75 12.72 8.62
CA ALA A 103 -17.21 12.61 8.66
C ALA A 103 -17.86 13.69 9.54
N GLU A 104 -17.20 14.11 10.63
CA GLU A 104 -17.67 15.20 11.50
C GLU A 104 -17.75 16.56 10.78
N THR A 105 -17.00 16.73 9.69
CA THR A 105 -16.93 17.97 8.91
C THR A 105 -17.72 17.93 7.60
N GLY A 106 -18.41 16.81 7.32
CA GLY A 106 -19.12 16.60 6.04
C GLY A 106 -18.20 16.37 4.83
N ARG A 107 -16.92 16.06 5.07
CA ARG A 107 -15.93 15.76 4.03
C ARG A 107 -15.67 14.26 3.96
N THR A 108 -15.19 13.81 2.82
CA THR A 108 -14.87 12.40 2.55
C THR A 108 -13.50 12.27 1.89
N LEU A 109 -13.00 11.05 1.91
CA LEU A 109 -11.89 10.67 1.06
C LEU A 109 -12.37 10.48 -0.40
N PRO A 110 -11.49 10.69 -1.39
CA PRO A 110 -11.81 10.56 -2.81
C PRO A 110 -12.16 9.13 -3.23
N PHE A 111 -11.74 8.13 -2.45
CA PHE A 111 -12.09 6.72 -2.68
C PHE A 111 -12.50 6.07 -1.36
N PRO A 112 -13.41 5.09 -1.36
CA PRO A 112 -13.74 4.32 -0.17
C PRO A 112 -12.48 3.65 0.42
N PRO A 113 -12.31 3.58 1.75
CA PRO A 113 -11.18 2.90 2.40
C PRO A 113 -11.36 1.36 2.42
N GLU A 114 -11.75 0.79 1.28
CA GLU A 114 -11.98 -0.64 1.06
C GLU A 114 -10.84 -1.24 0.23
N ASP A 115 -10.60 -2.54 0.38
CA ASP A 115 -9.44 -3.22 -0.22
C ASP A 115 -9.37 -3.06 -1.76
N GLU A 116 -10.53 -3.01 -2.43
CA GLU A 116 -10.65 -2.83 -3.88
C GLU A 116 -10.08 -1.47 -4.36
N TYR A 117 -10.15 -0.44 -3.52
CA TYR A 117 -9.75 0.92 -3.88
C TYR A 117 -8.40 1.35 -3.30
N LEU A 118 -7.76 0.54 -2.44
CA LEU A 118 -6.47 0.88 -1.84
C LEU A 118 -5.39 1.15 -2.88
N TYR A 119 -5.41 0.44 -4.00
CA TYR A 119 -4.48 0.67 -5.10
C TYR A 119 -4.57 2.09 -5.68
N ALA A 120 -5.78 2.67 -5.75
CA ALA A 120 -5.97 4.03 -6.26
C ALA A 120 -5.22 5.07 -5.41
N TYR A 121 -5.10 4.85 -4.10
CA TYR A 121 -4.31 5.72 -3.23
C TYR A 121 -2.84 5.71 -3.60
N TYR A 122 -2.22 4.54 -3.83
CA TYR A 122 -0.79 4.48 -4.22
C TYR A 122 -0.50 5.20 -5.54
N GLN A 123 -1.49 5.31 -6.42
CA GLN A 123 -1.34 5.97 -7.71
C GLN A 123 -1.61 7.47 -7.70
N GLN A 124 -2.46 7.94 -6.79
CA GLN A 124 -2.99 9.31 -6.85
C GLN A 124 -2.49 10.22 -5.72
N VAL A 125 -2.01 9.67 -4.60
CA VAL A 125 -1.49 10.48 -3.49
C VAL A 125 -0.08 10.98 -3.78
N LYS A 126 0.21 12.18 -3.29
CA LYS A 126 1.56 12.76 -3.41
C LYS A 126 2.34 12.47 -2.15
N THR A 127 3.51 11.86 -2.29
CA THR A 127 4.39 11.55 -1.17
C THR A 127 5.67 12.36 -1.25
N LYS A 128 6.12 12.89 -0.11
CA LYS A 128 7.43 13.53 0.03
C LYS A 128 8.21 12.83 1.13
N ALA A 129 9.52 12.67 0.94
CA ALA A 129 10.43 12.21 1.98
C ALA A 129 11.25 13.41 2.47
N VAL A 130 11.34 13.56 3.79
CA VAL A 130 12.16 14.59 4.45
C VAL A 130 13.07 13.91 5.45
N ALA A 131 14.37 14.15 5.32
CA ALA A 131 15.34 13.70 6.30
C ALA A 131 15.49 14.76 7.40
N SER A 132 15.37 14.32 8.65
CA SER A 132 15.78 15.03 9.86
C SER A 132 17.13 14.50 10.35
N GLN A 133 17.62 14.97 11.49
CA GLN A 133 18.90 14.52 12.06
C GLN A 133 18.92 13.01 12.32
N ASP A 134 17.82 12.47 12.87
CA ASP A 134 17.74 11.05 13.25
C ASP A 134 16.62 10.27 12.53
N ASP A 135 15.74 10.96 11.79
CA ASP A 135 14.52 10.38 11.24
C ASP A 135 14.36 10.62 9.73
N LEU A 136 13.78 9.64 9.04
CA LEU A 136 13.26 9.81 7.68
C LEU A 136 11.74 9.84 7.73
N VAL A 137 11.16 11.01 7.46
CA VAL A 137 9.72 11.24 7.56
C VAL A 137 9.10 11.23 6.16
N PHE A 138 8.10 10.37 5.96
CA PHE A 138 7.29 10.35 4.75
C PHE A 138 5.99 11.10 4.97
N ILE A 139 5.77 12.17 4.20
CA ILE A 139 4.56 12.98 4.23
C ILE A 139 3.68 12.57 3.06
N VAL A 140 2.56 11.92 3.34
CA VAL A 140 1.56 11.50 2.35
C VAL A 140 0.44 12.53 2.31
N THR A 141 0.26 13.18 1.16
CA THR A 141 -0.79 14.16 0.92
C THR A 141 -1.93 13.50 0.15
N ILE A 142 -3.07 13.38 0.82
CA ILE A 142 -4.30 12.80 0.26
C ILE A 142 -5.29 13.96 0.05
N PRO A 143 -5.84 14.14 -1.17
CA PRO A 143 -6.89 15.12 -1.38
C PRO A 143 -8.15 14.70 -0.61
N ILE A 144 -8.96 15.66 -0.21
CA ILE A 144 -10.26 15.43 0.42
C ILE A 144 -11.34 15.99 -0.49
N THR A 145 -12.53 15.38 -0.42
CA THR A 145 -13.68 15.71 -1.25
C THR A 145 -14.88 16.08 -0.39
N ASP A 146 -15.83 16.78 -0.99
CA ASP A 146 -17.15 17.09 -0.44
C ASP A 146 -18.17 17.10 -1.60
N SER A 147 -19.46 17.26 -1.28
CA SER A 147 -20.53 17.25 -2.29
C SER A 147 -20.42 18.36 -3.33
N SER A 148 -19.70 19.45 -3.02
CA SER A 148 -19.50 20.59 -3.91
C SER A 148 -18.27 20.44 -4.81
N THR A 149 -17.41 19.47 -4.53
CA THR A 149 -16.15 19.21 -5.24
C THR A 149 -16.15 17.88 -6.01
N THR A 150 -17.22 17.08 -5.86
CA THR A 150 -17.45 15.85 -6.63
C THR A 150 -18.45 16.12 -7.76
N PHE A 151 -18.09 15.79 -9.00
CA PHE A 151 -18.88 16.09 -10.19
C PHE A 151 -19.14 14.85 -11.06
N ASN A 152 -20.37 14.70 -11.53
CA ASN A 152 -20.72 13.82 -12.62
C ASN A 152 -20.34 14.48 -13.94
N LEU A 153 -19.31 13.96 -14.60
CA LEU A 153 -18.73 14.56 -15.81
C LEU A 153 -19.30 13.91 -17.08
N PHE A 154 -19.74 14.75 -18.01
CA PHE A 154 -20.26 14.39 -19.33
C PHE A 154 -19.37 14.94 -20.42
N LYS A 155 -19.13 14.14 -21.47
CA LYS A 155 -18.55 14.64 -22.72
C LYS A 155 -19.65 15.21 -23.60
N VAL A 156 -19.48 16.43 -24.07
CA VAL A 156 -20.50 17.15 -24.82
C VAL A 156 -20.27 16.95 -26.31
N HIS A 157 -21.31 16.55 -27.02
CA HIS A 157 -21.32 16.41 -28.46
C HIS A 157 -22.47 17.22 -29.05
N SER A 158 -22.17 18.11 -30.00
CA SER A 158 -23.19 18.83 -30.77
C SER A 158 -23.53 18.02 -32.02
N ILE A 159 -24.78 17.58 -32.12
CA ILE A 159 -25.28 16.83 -33.28
C ILE A 159 -26.14 17.77 -34.14
N PRO A 160 -25.93 17.82 -35.47
CA PRO A 160 -26.77 18.58 -36.37
C PRO A 160 -28.23 18.11 -36.35
N VAL A 161 -29.16 19.07 -36.34
CA VAL A 161 -30.61 18.85 -36.44
C VAL A 161 -31.15 19.67 -37.60
N PHE A 162 -32.00 19.04 -38.42
CA PHE A 162 -32.64 19.72 -39.54
C PHE A 162 -33.72 20.67 -39.04
N ASP A 163 -33.61 21.94 -39.40
CA ASP A 163 -34.61 22.97 -39.06
C ASP A 163 -35.50 23.24 -40.28
N GLN A 164 -36.77 22.87 -40.16
CA GLN A 164 -37.75 22.98 -41.25
C GLN A 164 -38.07 24.43 -41.61
N GLY A 165 -37.91 25.38 -40.68
CA GLY A 165 -38.22 26.79 -40.92
C GLY A 165 -37.23 27.45 -41.87
N ILE A 166 -35.97 27.00 -41.85
CA ILE A 166 -34.92 27.49 -42.74
C ILE A 166 -34.53 26.49 -43.83
N GLY A 167 -34.98 25.23 -43.76
CA GLY A 167 -34.67 24.19 -44.75
C GLY A 167 -33.21 23.72 -44.71
N HIS A 168 -32.52 23.88 -43.59
CA HIS A 168 -31.10 23.56 -43.45
C HIS A 168 -30.79 22.84 -42.13
N TRP A 169 -29.68 22.12 -42.11
CA TRP A 169 -29.12 21.51 -40.90
C TRP A 169 -28.40 22.56 -40.05
N MET A 170 -28.72 22.56 -38.76
CA MET A 170 -28.11 23.44 -37.77
C MET A 170 -27.53 22.66 -36.62
N GLN A 171 -26.44 23.17 -36.06
CA GLN A 171 -25.81 22.62 -34.86
C GLN A 171 -25.61 23.72 -33.81
N TRP A 172 -25.72 23.36 -32.54
CA TRP A 172 -25.34 24.25 -31.45
C TRP A 172 -23.84 24.53 -31.51
N THR A 173 -23.45 25.78 -31.29
CA THR A 173 -22.05 26.23 -31.28
C THR A 173 -21.64 26.74 -29.91
N ARG A 174 -20.32 26.93 -29.70
CA ARG A 174 -19.72 27.41 -28.44
C ARG A 174 -20.10 26.58 -27.21
N LEU A 175 -20.20 25.27 -27.39
CA LEU A 175 -20.38 24.34 -26.27
C LEU A 175 -19.04 23.99 -25.64
N ASP A 176 -19.05 23.78 -24.33
CA ASP A 176 -17.90 23.25 -23.59
C ASP A 176 -17.61 21.82 -24.02
N SER A 177 -16.34 21.37 -24.00
CA SER A 177 -15.98 20.00 -24.39
C SER A 177 -16.46 18.96 -23.37
N TYR A 178 -16.35 19.29 -22.10
CA TYR A 178 -16.86 18.51 -20.98
C TYR A 178 -17.64 19.40 -20.04
N PHE A 179 -18.71 18.84 -19.48
CA PHE A 179 -19.59 19.51 -18.55
C PHE A 179 -19.82 18.62 -17.33
N GLY A 180 -19.60 19.16 -16.14
CA GLY A 180 -19.76 18.43 -14.88
C GLY A 180 -20.80 19.09 -14.00
N ILE A 181 -21.64 18.29 -13.34
CA ILE A 181 -22.61 18.77 -12.34
C ILE A 181 -22.27 18.16 -10.97
N SER A 182 -22.27 18.98 -9.93
CA SER A 182 -21.98 18.53 -8.57
C SER A 182 -23.06 17.59 -8.04
N GLU A 183 -22.72 16.74 -7.07
CA GLU A 183 -23.69 15.80 -6.47
C GLU A 183 -24.86 16.52 -5.77
N ASP A 184 -24.63 17.71 -5.23
CA ASP A 184 -25.67 18.56 -4.61
C ASP A 184 -26.52 19.35 -5.62
N LEU A 185 -26.20 19.24 -6.92
CA LEU A 185 -26.84 19.96 -8.04
C LEU A 185 -26.77 21.50 -7.91
N GLN A 186 -25.94 22.05 -7.02
CA GLN A 186 -25.81 23.49 -6.80
C GLN A 186 -24.73 24.13 -7.66
N HIS A 187 -23.83 23.32 -8.23
CA HIS A 187 -22.66 23.78 -8.95
C HIS A 187 -22.45 23.01 -10.25
N PHE A 188 -21.77 23.64 -11.19
CA PHE A 188 -21.27 23.00 -12.39
C PHE A 188 -19.84 23.43 -12.70
N ILE A 189 -19.17 22.61 -13.50
CA ILE A 189 -17.85 22.87 -14.06
C ILE A 189 -17.89 22.65 -15.58
N SER A 190 -17.01 23.35 -16.28
CA SER A 190 -16.77 23.12 -17.71
C SER A 190 -15.28 22.88 -17.90
N LEU A 191 -14.91 21.83 -18.63
CA LEU A 191 -13.53 21.52 -18.97
C LEU A 191 -13.33 21.54 -20.49
N THR A 192 -12.21 22.10 -20.90
CA THR A 192 -11.64 21.89 -22.24
C THR A 192 -11.01 20.49 -22.33
N GLU A 193 -10.78 20.01 -23.56
CA GLU A 193 -10.00 18.77 -23.79
C GLU A 193 -8.62 18.81 -23.11
N GLN A 194 -7.95 19.98 -23.10
CA GLN A 194 -6.66 20.15 -22.43
C GLN A 194 -6.78 19.99 -20.91
N GLN A 195 -7.74 20.68 -20.28
CA GLN A 195 -7.95 20.59 -18.83
C GLN A 195 -8.37 19.19 -18.39
N PHE A 196 -9.19 18.51 -19.20
CA PHE A 196 -9.53 17.11 -18.94
C PHE A 196 -8.29 16.20 -19.03
N GLY A 197 -7.37 16.49 -19.95
CA GLY A 197 -6.09 15.78 -20.07
C GLY A 197 -5.14 15.96 -18.88
N GLU A 198 -5.32 17.01 -18.06
CA GLU A 198 -4.54 17.24 -16.83
C GLU A 198 -5.07 16.45 -15.62
N CYS A 199 -6.29 15.90 -15.70
CA CYS A 199 -6.85 15.07 -14.65
C CYS A 199 -6.17 13.69 -14.58
N SER A 200 -6.22 13.05 -13.42
CA SER A 200 -5.71 11.68 -13.27
C SER A 200 -6.36 10.71 -14.26
N HIS A 201 -5.64 9.69 -14.68
CA HIS A 201 -6.11 8.72 -15.67
C HIS A 201 -7.04 7.63 -15.12
N PHE A 202 -7.29 7.64 -13.80
CA PHE A 202 -8.04 6.62 -13.08
C PHE A 202 -9.46 7.08 -12.79
N THR A 203 -10.36 6.13 -12.52
CA THR A 203 -11.76 6.44 -12.19
C THR A 203 -12.01 6.15 -10.70
N PRO A 204 -12.61 7.09 -9.94
CA PRO A 204 -12.91 8.48 -10.30
C PRO A 204 -11.63 9.31 -10.56
N ARG A 205 -11.76 10.28 -11.48
CA ARG A 205 -10.66 11.16 -11.90
C ARG A 205 -10.50 12.30 -10.91
N ILE A 206 -9.27 12.55 -10.49
CA ILE A 206 -8.93 13.71 -9.67
C ILE A 206 -8.33 14.77 -10.59
N CYS A 207 -8.99 15.92 -10.65
CA CYS A 207 -8.57 17.06 -11.46
C CYS A 207 -7.87 18.13 -10.61
N PRO A 208 -6.95 18.92 -11.19
CA PRO A 208 -6.36 20.07 -10.51
C PRO A 208 -7.42 21.14 -10.16
N VAL A 209 -7.12 21.94 -9.12
CA VAL A 209 -8.01 22.97 -8.55
C VAL A 209 -8.09 24.24 -9.42
N ASN A 210 -7.50 24.24 -10.61
CA ASN A 210 -7.46 25.40 -11.52
C ASN A 210 -8.77 25.58 -12.32
N VAL A 211 -9.74 24.69 -12.15
CA VAL A 211 -11.05 24.77 -12.83
C VAL A 211 -12.03 25.56 -11.97
N PRO A 212 -12.69 26.59 -12.53
CA PRO A 212 -13.68 27.35 -11.78
C PRO A 212 -14.91 26.48 -11.50
N ILE A 213 -15.28 26.38 -10.23
CA ILE A 213 -16.58 25.85 -9.79
C ILE A 213 -17.59 26.98 -9.85
N VAL A 214 -18.64 26.80 -10.64
CA VAL A 214 -19.62 27.85 -10.95
C VAL A 214 -20.97 27.48 -10.36
N SER A 215 -21.69 28.46 -9.77
CA SER A 215 -23.05 28.24 -9.27
C SER A 215 -24.00 27.90 -10.42
N ILE A 216 -24.93 26.96 -10.18
CA ILE A 216 -25.96 26.54 -11.14
C ILE A 216 -26.86 27.68 -11.63
N THR A 217 -26.94 28.78 -10.87
CA THR A 217 -27.68 30.00 -11.23
C THR A 217 -26.99 30.82 -12.33
N SER A 218 -25.69 30.62 -12.55
CA SER A 218 -24.91 31.37 -13.54
C SER A 218 -25.29 30.97 -14.96
N ALA A 219 -25.30 31.92 -15.90
CA ALA A 219 -25.64 31.66 -17.30
C ALA A 219 -24.57 30.78 -17.97
N SER A 220 -25.00 29.70 -18.63
CA SER A 220 -24.15 28.84 -19.45
C SER A 220 -25.02 28.14 -20.49
N CYS A 221 -24.63 28.19 -21.76
CA CYS A 221 -25.37 27.53 -22.83
C CYS A 221 -25.38 26.00 -22.65
N THR A 222 -24.22 25.40 -22.36
CA THR A 222 -24.10 23.96 -22.12
C THR A 222 -25.01 23.50 -20.98
N LYS A 223 -25.06 24.28 -19.90
CA LYS A 223 -25.96 24.04 -18.76
C LYS A 223 -27.43 24.14 -19.18
N SER A 224 -27.82 25.20 -19.91
CA SER A 224 -29.19 25.36 -20.41
C SER A 224 -29.62 24.14 -21.22
N LEU A 225 -28.78 23.71 -22.17
CA LEU A 225 -29.06 22.54 -23.01
C LEU A 225 -29.18 21.24 -22.20
N TYR A 226 -28.36 21.05 -21.18
CA TYR A 226 -28.45 19.89 -20.29
C TYR A 226 -29.83 19.78 -19.62
N TYR A 227 -30.43 20.90 -19.20
CA TYR A 227 -31.76 20.94 -18.61
C TYR A 227 -32.90 21.06 -19.63
N GLY A 228 -32.61 20.92 -20.93
CA GLY A 228 -33.62 21.04 -22.00
C GLY A 228 -34.07 22.47 -22.30
N GLN A 229 -33.30 23.47 -21.85
CA GLN A 229 -33.53 24.89 -22.14
C GLN A 229 -32.61 25.36 -23.28
N HIS A 230 -32.96 26.48 -23.92
CA HIS A 230 -32.22 27.02 -25.08
C HIS A 230 -31.73 28.46 -24.87
N GLU A 231 -31.85 28.99 -23.65
CA GLU A 231 -31.48 30.37 -23.33
C GLU A 231 -29.97 30.59 -23.46
N GLY A 232 -29.60 31.68 -24.15
CA GLY A 232 -28.20 32.07 -24.32
C GLY A 232 -27.39 31.18 -25.27
N CYS A 233 -28.05 30.31 -26.04
CA CYS A 233 -27.40 29.41 -26.99
C CYS A 233 -27.54 29.88 -28.44
N GLU A 234 -26.46 29.76 -29.20
CA GLU A 234 -26.43 30.07 -30.62
C GLU A 234 -26.39 28.77 -31.46
N ARG A 235 -27.12 28.77 -32.58
CA ARG A 235 -27.06 27.72 -33.60
C ARG A 235 -26.32 28.26 -34.83
N GLN A 236 -25.55 27.41 -35.49
CA GLN A 236 -24.87 27.71 -36.74
C GLN A 236 -25.25 26.69 -37.82
N LEU A 237 -25.29 27.14 -39.07
CA LEU A 237 -25.45 26.27 -40.23
C LEU A 237 -24.28 25.29 -40.30
N THR A 238 -24.56 24.03 -40.59
CA THR A 238 -23.49 23.07 -40.88
C THR A 238 -23.02 23.26 -42.31
N SER A 239 -21.76 23.65 -42.50
CA SER A 239 -21.17 23.93 -43.83
C SER A 239 -20.90 22.68 -44.68
N ASN A 240 -21.06 21.47 -44.12
CA ASN A 240 -20.72 20.21 -44.79
C ASN A 240 -21.94 19.31 -44.91
N GLN A 241 -22.73 19.51 -45.96
CA GLN A 241 -23.50 18.42 -46.58
C GLN A 241 -23.53 18.65 -48.10
N THR A 242 -22.50 18.14 -48.77
CA THR A 242 -22.57 17.66 -50.16
C THR A 242 -22.93 16.19 -50.16
#